data_AF-A0A4Q1HF89-F1
#
_entry.id   AF-A0A4Q1HF89-F1
#
_cell.length_a   1.000
_cell.length_b   1.000
_cell.length_c   1.000
_cell.angle_alpha   90.00
_cell.angle_beta   90.00
_cell.angle_gamma   90.00
#
_symmetry.space_group_name_H-M   'P 1'
#
loop_
_entity.id
_entity.type
_entity.pdbx_description
1 polymer ?
#
loop_
_entity_poly.entity_id
_entity_poly.type
_entity_poly.pdbx_seq_one_letter_code
_entity_poly.pdbx_strand_id
1 'polypeptide(L)'
;MNRRVFLRKGALGAGLAALSTLTHFKAKGAQMSEIRFDLGRNIVETAKHSGVPAFQSSNVDGLVSYSVNDVPPQVTAVYTRPGYEIRWQQLFAFTLRADKKRSPDVFVESATLQHRADFKSHAEAQAFVMRTLEQFKQGKWKRAFPGDGARLTGRSSLLDENGKVDGHASSPDPYYEMSPEDWQALMYLGAQWYWSGDGILATLDVSTTGAKADGTPHYSVALDFDIEKIQQEILQRNVEYENRQQAGYGVDIAARDKKIREEQEARNRRLEENAIKRGDKVLPKSS
;
A
#
# COMPACT_ATOMS: atom_id res chain seq x y z
N MET A 1 -13.65 21.03 -10.06
CA MET A 1 -14.87 20.86 -9.24
C MET A 1 -14.47 20.06 -8.01
N ASN A 2 -14.44 20.70 -6.84
CA ASN A 2 -14.03 20.11 -5.56
C ASN A 2 -14.96 18.95 -5.19
N ARG A 3 -14.40 17.76 -4.92
CA ARG A 3 -15.00 16.72 -4.07
C ARG A 3 -14.06 15.50 -3.98
N ARG A 4 -13.22 15.45 -2.94
CA ARG A 4 -12.99 14.28 -2.08
C ARG A 4 -12.41 14.76 -0.74
N VAL A 5 -13.25 15.46 0.02
CA VAL A 5 -13.27 15.35 1.49
C VAL A 5 -14.37 14.32 1.79
N PHE A 6 -14.14 13.46 2.80
CA PHE A 6 -14.77 12.15 3.09
C PHE A 6 -14.08 11.00 2.34
N LEU A 7 -13.11 10.28 2.91
CA LEU A 7 -13.14 9.54 4.17
C LEU A 7 -11.86 9.74 5.01
N ARG A 8 -11.80 10.82 5.80
CA ARG A 8 -10.91 10.93 6.96
C ARG A 8 -11.66 11.68 8.05
N LYS A 9 -12.42 10.93 8.85
CA LYS A 9 -12.83 11.17 10.25
C LYS A 9 -14.09 10.35 10.54
N GLY A 10 -13.99 9.42 11.46
CA GLY A 10 -15.17 8.70 11.98
C GLY A 10 -14.88 7.32 12.57
N ALA A 11 -14.01 7.23 13.59
CA ALA A 11 -14.11 6.21 14.64
C ALA A 11 -13.16 6.59 15.81
N LEU A 12 -13.56 7.62 16.57
CA LEU A 12 -13.14 7.80 17.95
C LEU A 12 -14.39 7.51 18.81
N GLY A 13 -14.29 6.52 19.71
CA GLY A 13 -15.09 6.48 20.93
C GLY A 13 -16.24 5.45 21.03
N ALA A 14 -15.90 4.22 21.40
CA ALA A 14 -16.50 3.47 22.51
C ALA A 14 -15.45 2.41 22.89
N GLY A 15 -14.81 2.41 24.06
CA GLY A 15 -15.39 2.60 25.37
C GLY A 15 -15.83 1.26 25.94
N LEU A 16 -14.91 0.31 26.10
CA LEU A 16 -15.07 -0.83 26.99
C LEU A 16 -13.71 -1.15 27.63
N ALA A 17 -13.61 -0.78 28.90
CA ALA A 17 -12.56 -1.22 29.78
C ALA A 17 -12.65 -2.74 29.93
N ALA A 18 -11.66 -3.45 29.39
CA ALA A 18 -11.33 -4.79 29.85
C ALA A 18 -10.02 -4.67 30.65
N LEU A 19 -10.16 -4.59 31.97
CA LEU A 19 -9.09 -4.93 32.91
C LEU A 19 -8.75 -6.40 32.68
N SER A 20 -7.80 -6.68 31.79
CA SER A 20 -7.13 -7.97 31.71
C SER A 20 -5.75 -7.83 32.31
N THR A 21 -5.62 -8.36 33.53
CA THR A 21 -4.41 -8.72 34.24
C THR A 21 -3.14 -8.73 33.39
N LEU A 22 -2.19 -7.87 33.76
CA LEU A 22 -0.77 -7.92 33.41
C LEU A 22 -0.18 -9.28 33.81
N THR A 23 -0.32 -10.29 32.96
CA THR A 23 0.66 -11.38 32.92
C THR A 23 1.77 -10.92 31.99
N HIS A 24 2.87 -10.45 32.58
CA HIS A 24 4.15 -10.29 31.91
C HIS A 24 4.57 -11.61 31.24
N PHE A 25 4.25 -11.79 29.96
CA PHE A 25 4.91 -12.78 29.11
C PHE A 25 6.23 -12.22 28.61
N LYS A 26 7.18 -12.06 29.53
CA LYS A 26 8.58 -11.78 29.23
C LYS A 26 9.31 -13.11 29.01
N ALA A 27 8.98 -13.82 27.93
CA ALA A 27 9.80 -14.90 27.35
C ALA A 27 9.10 -15.50 26.10
N LYS A 28 9.45 -15.03 24.89
CA LYS A 28 9.32 -15.76 23.60
C LYS A 28 9.91 -15.03 22.39
N GLY A 29 10.55 -13.88 22.56
CA GLY A 29 11.24 -13.15 21.47
C GLY A 29 12.57 -13.77 21.02
N ALA A 30 13.07 -14.82 21.70
CA ALA A 30 14.37 -15.43 21.40
C ALA A 30 14.35 -16.50 20.27
N GLN A 31 13.19 -16.83 19.70
CA GLN A 31 13.07 -17.90 18.70
C GLN A 31 12.55 -17.46 17.33
N MET A 32 12.01 -16.25 17.20
CA MET A 32 11.53 -15.75 15.90
C MET A 32 12.71 -15.10 15.17
N SER A 33 13.16 -15.70 14.07
CA SER A 33 14.20 -15.13 13.20
C SER A 33 13.59 -14.52 11.93
N GLU A 34 12.57 -15.17 11.37
CA GLU A 34 11.87 -14.74 10.16
C GLU A 34 10.36 -14.91 10.28
N ILE A 35 9.62 -14.07 9.57
CA ILE A 35 8.17 -14.22 9.33
C ILE A 35 7.98 -14.54 7.85
N ARG A 36 7.63 -15.79 7.52
CA ARG A 36 7.47 -16.26 6.14
C ARG A 36 5.99 -16.25 5.75
N PHE A 37 5.67 -15.75 4.56
CA PHE A 37 4.29 -15.70 4.11
C PHE A 37 4.15 -15.76 2.59
N ASP A 38 2.98 -16.23 2.15
CA ASP A 38 2.52 -16.28 0.77
C ASP A 38 0.99 -16.14 0.78
N LEU A 39 0.43 -15.70 -0.33
CA LEU A 39 -1.01 -15.49 -0.51
C LEU A 39 -1.65 -16.67 -1.23
N GLY A 40 -2.97 -16.82 -1.11
CA GLY A 40 -3.74 -17.87 -1.79
C GLY A 40 -3.72 -19.24 -1.12
N ARG A 41 -3.09 -19.37 0.06
CA ARG A 41 -3.11 -20.59 0.89
C ARG A 41 -3.99 -20.38 2.10
N ASN A 42 -4.48 -21.46 2.72
CA ASN A 42 -5.32 -21.38 3.91
C ASN A 42 -4.64 -20.56 5.02
N ILE A 43 -5.35 -19.59 5.61
CA ILE A 43 -4.76 -18.65 6.58
C ILE A 43 -4.24 -19.32 7.84
N VAL A 44 -4.87 -20.40 8.30
CA VAL A 44 -4.44 -21.14 9.50
C VAL A 44 -3.11 -21.83 9.25
N GLU A 45 -2.97 -22.49 8.10
CA GLU A 45 -1.72 -23.16 7.70
C GLU A 45 -0.60 -22.15 7.42
N THR A 46 -0.91 -21.05 6.73
CA THR A 46 0.07 -19.96 6.53
C THR A 46 0.54 -19.39 7.86
N ALA A 47 -0.36 -19.15 8.83
CA ALA A 47 0.01 -18.66 10.15
C ALA A 47 0.91 -19.67 10.91
N LYS A 48 0.56 -20.97 10.92
CA LYS A 48 1.36 -22.02 11.57
C LYS A 48 2.78 -22.11 11.00
N HIS A 49 2.92 -21.98 9.68
CA HIS A 49 4.21 -22.09 9.00
C HIS A 49 4.97 -20.76 8.88
N SER A 50 4.41 -19.66 9.40
CA SER A 50 5.03 -18.34 9.27
C SER A 50 6.27 -18.15 10.13
N GLY A 51 6.48 -18.95 11.18
CA GLY A 51 7.54 -18.72 12.18
C GLY A 51 7.15 -17.76 13.30
N VAL A 52 5.96 -17.15 13.25
CA VAL A 52 5.40 -16.34 14.34
C VAL A 52 4.93 -17.27 15.47
N PRO A 53 5.43 -17.14 16.71
CA PRO A 53 5.09 -18.07 17.79
C PRO A 53 3.63 -18.05 18.22
N ALA A 54 2.99 -16.88 18.14
CA ALA A 54 1.59 -16.68 18.48
C ALA A 54 1.04 -15.43 17.77
N PHE A 55 -0.13 -15.57 17.18
CA PHE A 55 -0.89 -14.46 16.60
C PHE A 55 -2.03 -14.04 17.53
N GLN A 56 -2.33 -12.74 17.51
CA GLN A 56 -3.67 -12.27 17.83
C GLN A 56 -4.59 -12.65 16.68
N SER A 57 -5.70 -13.32 16.97
CA SER A 57 -6.67 -13.71 15.95
C SER A 57 -7.99 -12.97 16.15
N SER A 58 -8.64 -12.61 15.04
CA SER A 58 -9.99 -12.04 15.06
C SER A 58 -10.83 -12.66 13.95
N ASN A 59 -12.15 -12.72 14.16
CA ASN A 59 -13.13 -13.08 13.15
C ASN A 59 -14.35 -12.20 13.34
N VAL A 60 -14.49 -11.19 12.47
CA VAL A 60 -15.60 -10.23 12.52
C VAL A 60 -16.39 -10.38 11.23
N ASP A 61 -17.63 -10.85 11.34
CA ASP A 61 -18.55 -11.02 10.19
C ASP A 61 -17.92 -11.81 9.00
N GLY A 62 -17.14 -12.84 9.32
CA GLY A 62 -16.49 -13.71 8.33
C GLY A 62 -15.11 -13.22 7.87
N LEU A 63 -14.72 -11.98 8.17
CA LEU A 63 -13.36 -11.49 7.96
C LEU A 63 -12.45 -12.02 9.07
N VAL A 64 -11.56 -12.94 8.71
CA VAL A 64 -10.58 -13.56 9.59
C VAL A 64 -9.26 -12.81 9.48
N SER A 65 -8.64 -12.49 10.62
CA SER A 65 -7.32 -11.88 10.65
C SER A 65 -6.38 -12.56 11.65
N TYR A 66 -5.10 -12.65 11.29
CA TYR A 66 -4.02 -13.07 12.18
C TYR A 66 -2.98 -11.95 12.21
N SER A 67 -2.80 -11.31 13.36
CA SER A 67 -1.89 -10.17 13.52
C SER A 67 -0.87 -10.37 14.63
N VAL A 68 0.31 -9.82 14.45
CA VAL A 68 1.34 -9.68 15.48
C VAL A 68 1.82 -8.23 15.45
N ASN A 69 1.90 -7.62 16.64
CA ASN A 69 2.42 -6.27 16.85
C ASN A 69 3.71 -6.35 17.66
N ASP A 70 4.45 -5.24 17.72
CA ASP A 70 5.74 -5.13 18.42
C ASP A 70 6.75 -6.20 17.98
N VAL A 71 6.80 -6.49 16.67
CA VAL A 71 7.74 -7.46 16.08
C VAL A 71 9.18 -7.05 16.43
N PRO A 72 10.04 -7.93 16.97
CA PRO A 72 11.40 -7.54 17.32
C PRO A 72 12.19 -7.00 16.11
N PRO A 73 12.98 -5.90 16.27
CA PRO A 73 13.66 -5.22 15.16
C PRO A 73 14.54 -6.11 14.26
N GLN A 74 15.11 -7.18 14.81
CA GLN A 74 15.98 -8.12 14.10
C GLN A 74 15.21 -9.11 13.20
N VAL A 75 13.89 -9.21 13.35
CA VAL A 75 13.07 -10.16 12.59
C VAL A 75 12.79 -9.62 11.19
N THR A 76 12.99 -10.47 10.19
CA THR A 76 12.74 -10.14 8.79
C THR A 76 11.46 -10.84 8.32
N ALA A 77 10.51 -10.10 7.76
CA ALA A 77 9.43 -10.71 6.99
C ALA A 77 9.92 -11.05 5.58
N VAL A 78 9.53 -12.22 5.09
CA VAL A 78 9.92 -12.76 3.80
C VAL A 78 8.68 -13.19 3.05
N TYR A 79 8.37 -12.50 1.96
CA TYR A 79 7.41 -13.00 0.99
C TYR A 79 8.08 -14.13 0.19
N THR A 80 7.55 -15.35 0.24
CA THR A 80 8.30 -16.56 -0.15
C THR A 80 8.02 -17.08 -1.56
N ARG A 81 7.35 -16.30 -2.41
CA ARG A 81 6.95 -16.78 -3.73
C ARG A 81 8.15 -16.80 -4.71
N PRO A 82 8.42 -17.91 -5.41
CA PRO A 82 9.59 -18.07 -6.28
C PRO A 82 9.75 -16.98 -7.36
N GLY A 83 10.85 -16.24 -7.29
CA GLY A 83 11.18 -15.14 -8.19
C GLY A 83 10.46 -13.81 -7.87
N TYR A 84 9.71 -13.74 -6.77
CA TYR A 84 9.04 -12.53 -6.30
C TYR A 84 9.43 -12.16 -4.87
N GLU A 85 10.49 -12.77 -4.34
CA GLU A 85 10.86 -12.68 -2.94
C GLU A 85 11.16 -11.25 -2.50
N ILE A 86 10.54 -10.81 -1.41
CA ILE A 86 10.80 -9.52 -0.77
C ILE A 86 11.16 -9.78 0.69
N ARG A 87 12.26 -9.18 1.16
CA ARG A 87 12.72 -9.23 2.56
C ARG A 87 12.58 -7.85 3.20
N TRP A 88 11.82 -7.77 4.28
CA TRP A 88 11.50 -6.50 4.93
C TRP A 88 11.76 -6.56 6.43
N GLN A 89 12.57 -5.61 6.92
CA GLN A 89 13.08 -5.56 8.30
C GLN A 89 12.42 -4.44 9.09
N GLN A 90 12.73 -4.37 10.40
CA GLN A 90 12.27 -3.28 11.28
C GLN A 90 10.74 -3.15 11.30
N LEU A 91 10.07 -4.30 11.26
CA LEU A 91 8.62 -4.39 11.34
C LEU A 91 8.14 -3.90 12.71
N PHE A 92 7.06 -3.15 12.70
CA PHE A 92 6.24 -2.91 13.87
C PHE A 92 5.13 -3.96 13.95
N ALA A 93 4.41 -4.16 12.85
CA ALA A 93 3.28 -5.09 12.80
C ALA A 93 3.23 -5.89 11.50
N PHE A 94 2.64 -7.08 11.58
CA PHE A 94 2.35 -7.95 10.45
C PHE A 94 0.94 -8.52 10.61
N THR A 95 0.13 -8.46 9.55
CA THR A 95 -1.25 -8.93 9.56
C THR A 95 -1.57 -9.72 8.30
N LEU A 96 -2.11 -10.93 8.47
CA LEU A 96 -2.76 -11.72 7.42
C LEU A 96 -4.28 -11.54 7.48
N ARG A 97 -4.95 -11.49 6.33
CA ARG A 97 -6.41 -11.42 6.23
C ARG A 97 -6.97 -12.42 5.23
N ALA A 98 -8.15 -12.93 5.53
CA ALA A 98 -8.93 -13.84 4.70
C ALA A 98 -10.42 -13.62 4.95
N ASP A 99 -11.27 -13.90 3.96
CA ASP A 99 -12.71 -13.68 4.07
C ASP A 99 -13.50 -14.97 3.77
N LYS A 100 -14.18 -15.46 4.82
CA LYS A 100 -15.02 -16.67 4.75
C LYS A 100 -16.20 -16.54 3.78
N LYS A 101 -16.66 -15.31 3.51
CA LYS A 101 -17.76 -15.07 2.58
C LYS A 101 -17.33 -15.24 1.13
N ARG A 102 -16.03 -15.10 0.84
CA ARG A 102 -15.46 -15.25 -0.50
C ARG A 102 -14.91 -16.65 -0.74
N SER A 103 -14.24 -17.24 0.23
CA SER A 103 -13.73 -18.60 0.12
C SER A 103 -14.05 -19.43 1.36
N PRO A 104 -14.72 -20.59 1.20
CA PRO A 104 -14.93 -21.51 2.31
C PRO A 104 -13.59 -22.07 2.85
N ASP A 105 -12.55 -22.12 2.02
CA ASP A 105 -11.22 -22.57 2.38
C ASP A 105 -10.37 -21.48 3.07
N VAL A 106 -10.91 -20.26 3.21
CA VAL A 106 -10.32 -19.16 3.99
C VAL A 106 -8.86 -18.88 3.59
N PHE A 107 -8.63 -18.74 2.28
CA PHE A 107 -7.31 -18.42 1.75
C PHE A 107 -6.86 -17.02 2.17
N VAL A 108 -5.57 -16.83 2.44
CA VAL A 108 -4.96 -15.51 2.66
C VAL A 108 -5.17 -14.67 1.41
N GLU A 109 -5.96 -13.62 1.54
CA GLU A 109 -6.28 -12.68 0.46
C GLU A 109 -5.33 -11.48 0.48
N SER A 110 -4.90 -11.08 1.68
CA SER A 110 -3.94 -10.00 1.84
C SER A 110 -3.02 -10.16 3.03
N ALA A 111 -1.86 -9.53 2.92
CA ALA A 111 -0.88 -9.38 3.98
C ALA A 111 -0.43 -7.92 4.07
N THR A 112 -0.52 -7.33 5.26
CA THR A 112 -0.02 -5.98 5.54
C THR A 112 1.19 -6.08 6.45
N LEU A 113 2.28 -5.45 6.03
CA LEU A 113 3.46 -5.25 6.84
C LEU A 113 3.53 -3.76 7.17
N GLN A 114 3.68 -3.42 8.45
CA GLN A 114 3.90 -2.04 8.90
C GLN A 114 5.32 -1.90 9.41
N HIS A 115 6.07 -0.94 8.86
CA HIS A 115 7.41 -0.62 9.33
C HIS A 115 7.35 0.27 10.56
N ARG A 116 8.33 0.14 11.47
CA ARG A 116 8.41 0.95 12.69
C ARG A 116 8.63 2.43 12.45
N ALA A 117 9.30 2.75 11.35
CA ALA A 117 9.50 4.11 10.82
C ALA A 117 10.14 5.09 11.82
N ASP A 118 11.02 4.59 12.70
CA ASP A 118 11.79 5.39 13.66
C ASP A 118 13.01 6.10 13.03
N PHE A 119 12.83 6.65 11.83
CA PHE A 119 13.89 7.34 11.10
C PHE A 119 14.33 8.63 11.81
N LYS A 120 15.63 8.91 11.79
CA LYS A 120 16.21 10.14 12.35
C LYS A 120 16.26 11.28 11.36
N SER A 121 16.11 10.99 10.05
CA SER A 121 16.16 12.00 9.00
C SER A 121 15.35 11.59 7.77
N HIS A 122 15.02 12.56 6.90
CA HIS A 122 14.43 12.28 5.60
C HIS A 122 15.35 11.41 4.73
N ALA A 123 16.68 11.63 4.80
CA ALA A 123 17.65 10.85 4.05
C ALA A 123 17.67 9.38 4.45
N GLU A 124 17.53 9.07 5.73
CA GLU A 124 17.44 7.69 6.22
C GLU A 124 16.15 7.00 5.72
N ALA A 125 15.01 7.69 5.80
CA ALA A 125 13.74 7.20 5.27
C ALA A 125 13.82 6.95 3.76
N GLN A 126 14.40 7.89 3.00
CA GLN A 126 14.61 7.77 1.58
C GLN A 126 15.51 6.56 1.26
N ALA A 127 16.64 6.41 1.93
CA ALA A 127 17.54 5.27 1.73
C ALA A 127 16.88 3.93 2.05
N PHE A 128 16.00 3.87 3.05
CA PHE A 128 15.20 2.67 3.33
C PHE A 128 14.21 2.35 2.20
N VAL A 129 13.47 3.35 1.73
CA VAL A 129 12.50 3.15 0.64
C VAL A 129 13.21 2.77 -0.65
N MET A 130 14.29 3.44 -1.05
CA MET A 130 15.05 3.09 -2.25
C MET A 130 15.60 1.66 -2.20
N ARG A 131 16.08 1.20 -1.04
CA ARG A 131 16.48 -0.21 -0.84
C ARG A 131 15.30 -1.18 -0.98
N THR A 132 14.11 -0.77 -0.56
CA THR A 132 12.89 -1.57 -0.76
C THR A 132 12.53 -1.65 -2.24
N LEU A 133 12.55 -0.52 -2.96
CA LEU A 133 12.28 -0.46 -4.41
C LEU A 133 13.25 -1.34 -5.21
N GLU A 134 14.51 -1.41 -4.79
CA GLU A 134 15.54 -2.22 -5.46
C GLU A 134 15.22 -3.72 -5.45
N GLN A 135 14.62 -4.25 -4.38
CA GLN A 135 14.20 -5.65 -4.33
C GLN A 135 13.12 -5.96 -5.37
N PHE A 136 12.17 -5.04 -5.59
CA PHE A 136 11.16 -5.18 -6.63
C PHE A 136 11.76 -5.14 -8.04
N LYS A 137 12.83 -4.36 -8.27
CA LYS A 137 13.50 -4.30 -9.59
C LYS A 137 14.25 -5.59 -9.94
N GLN A 138 14.78 -6.29 -8.94
CA GLN A 138 15.58 -7.50 -9.13
C GLN A 138 14.72 -8.76 -9.31
N GLY A 139 13.49 -8.76 -8.78
CA GLY A 139 12.54 -9.85 -8.93
C GLY A 139 11.80 -9.85 -10.29
N LYS A 140 10.83 -10.74 -10.41
CA LYS A 140 9.91 -10.85 -11.56
C LYS A 140 8.75 -9.84 -11.51
N TRP A 141 8.75 -8.95 -10.53
CA TRP A 141 7.73 -7.92 -10.34
C TRP A 141 7.72 -6.94 -11.51
N LYS A 142 6.53 -6.53 -11.93
CA LYS A 142 6.35 -5.48 -12.94
C LYS A 142 5.68 -4.29 -12.30
N ARG A 143 6.18 -3.08 -12.57
CA ARG A 143 5.50 -1.85 -12.14
C ARG A 143 4.04 -1.88 -12.63
N ALA A 144 3.13 -1.71 -11.70
CA ALA A 144 1.70 -1.68 -11.96
C ALA A 144 1.19 -0.24 -11.99
N PHE A 145 0.09 -0.04 -12.71
CA PHE A 145 -0.56 1.25 -12.87
C PHE A 145 -2.05 1.06 -12.61
N PRO A 146 -2.48 1.07 -11.33
CA PRO A 146 -3.90 0.97 -11.02
C PRO A 146 -4.64 2.17 -11.64
N GLY A 147 -5.70 1.88 -12.39
CA GLY A 147 -6.51 2.89 -13.08
C GLY A 147 -5.93 3.40 -14.40
N ASP A 148 -6.51 4.50 -14.91
CA ASP A 148 -6.31 4.98 -16.28
C ASP A 148 -5.32 6.14 -16.41
N GLY A 149 -4.53 6.43 -15.37
CA GLY A 149 -3.54 7.50 -15.36
C GLY A 149 -2.46 7.36 -16.42
N ALA A 150 -1.76 8.47 -16.70
CA ALA A 150 -0.59 8.47 -17.57
C ALA A 150 0.53 7.60 -16.95
N ARG A 151 1.15 6.76 -17.78
CA ARG A 151 2.22 5.84 -17.35
C ARG A 151 3.56 6.43 -17.72
N LEU A 152 4.20 7.12 -16.78
CA LEU A 152 5.38 7.95 -17.05
C LEU A 152 6.63 7.42 -16.34
N THR A 153 7.80 7.68 -16.92
CA THR A 153 9.11 7.44 -16.30
C THR A 153 9.72 8.71 -15.73
N GLY A 154 10.84 8.57 -15.02
CA GLY A 154 11.66 9.67 -14.53
C GLY A 154 10.89 10.60 -13.59
N ARG A 155 11.30 11.87 -13.58
CA ARG A 155 10.68 12.87 -12.70
C ARG A 155 9.23 13.13 -13.09
N SER A 156 8.84 13.05 -14.36
CA SER A 156 7.44 13.29 -14.76
C SER A 156 6.44 12.31 -14.14
N SER A 157 6.88 11.17 -13.64
CA SER A 157 6.05 10.21 -12.91
C SER A 157 5.54 10.70 -11.56
N LEU A 158 6.05 11.82 -11.04
CA LEU A 158 5.62 12.43 -9.77
C LEU A 158 5.07 13.86 -9.96
N LEU A 159 4.81 14.33 -11.18
CA LEU A 159 4.42 15.72 -11.43
C LEU A 159 2.99 15.83 -11.98
N ASP A 160 2.30 16.92 -11.61
CA ASP A 160 1.06 17.35 -12.24
C ASP A 160 1.29 18.04 -13.61
N GLU A 161 0.21 18.45 -14.25
CA GLU A 161 0.23 19.20 -15.52
C GLU A 161 0.98 20.54 -15.44
N ASN A 162 1.17 21.10 -14.24
CA ASN A 162 1.88 22.35 -13.98
C ASN A 162 3.35 22.13 -13.60
N GLY A 163 3.81 20.87 -13.52
CA GLY A 163 5.16 20.54 -13.10
C GLY A 163 5.40 20.62 -11.59
N LYS A 164 4.35 20.59 -10.77
CA LYS A 164 4.42 20.50 -9.31
C LYS A 164 4.30 19.05 -8.87
N VAL A 165 4.84 18.74 -7.68
CA VAL A 165 4.77 17.39 -7.13
C VAL A 165 3.32 16.95 -6.88
N ASP A 166 2.98 15.84 -7.53
CA ASP A 166 1.75 15.06 -7.62
C ASP A 166 1.57 13.99 -6.53
N GLY A 167 0.91 14.24 -5.39
CA GLY A 167 0.61 13.16 -4.42
C GLY A 167 -0.33 12.07 -4.97
N HIS A 168 -1.09 12.41 -6.01
CA HIS A 168 -1.98 11.51 -6.73
C HIS A 168 -1.35 10.94 -8.01
N ALA A 169 -0.05 11.16 -8.22
CA ALA A 169 0.63 10.59 -9.37
C ALA A 169 0.58 9.05 -9.33
N SER A 170 0.15 8.45 -10.43
CA SER A 170 -0.08 7.01 -10.53
C SER A 170 1.24 6.25 -10.54
N SER A 171 1.61 5.73 -9.35
CA SER A 171 2.83 4.95 -9.08
C SER A 171 4.11 5.66 -9.53
N PRO A 172 4.84 6.42 -8.69
CA PRO A 172 6.10 7.05 -9.10
C PRO A 172 7.09 6.04 -9.69
N ASP A 173 7.98 6.49 -10.57
CA ASP A 173 8.95 5.62 -11.23
C ASP A 173 9.99 5.10 -10.23
N PRO A 174 10.05 3.77 -9.98
CA PRO A 174 11.00 3.21 -9.03
C PRO A 174 12.45 3.39 -9.48
N TYR A 175 12.71 3.67 -10.77
CA TYR A 175 14.05 3.92 -11.30
C TYR A 175 14.49 5.38 -11.21
N TYR A 176 13.59 6.29 -10.85
CA TYR A 176 13.94 7.70 -10.70
C TYR A 176 14.71 7.94 -9.40
N GLU A 177 15.90 8.54 -9.50
CA GLU A 177 16.67 9.01 -8.35
C GLU A 177 16.09 10.34 -7.85
N MET A 178 15.21 10.24 -6.85
CA MET A 178 14.49 11.38 -6.31
C MET A 178 15.43 12.35 -5.58
N SER A 179 15.35 13.65 -5.89
CA SER A 179 16.10 14.66 -5.13
C SER A 179 15.55 14.78 -3.70
N PRO A 180 16.32 15.31 -2.73
CA PRO A 180 15.83 15.56 -1.38
C PRO A 180 14.59 16.46 -1.34
N GLU A 181 14.49 17.43 -2.24
CA GLU A 181 13.38 18.37 -2.34
C GLU A 181 12.11 17.68 -2.85
N ASP A 182 12.22 16.90 -3.92
CA ASP A 182 11.11 16.11 -4.45
C ASP A 182 10.66 15.06 -3.44
N TRP A 183 11.60 14.42 -2.74
CA TRP A 183 11.31 13.48 -1.66
C TRP A 183 10.49 14.12 -0.56
N GLN A 184 10.95 15.24 0.00
CA GLN A 184 10.22 15.92 1.06
C GLN A 184 8.83 16.34 0.59
N ALA A 185 8.73 16.99 -0.58
CA ALA A 185 7.46 17.45 -1.12
C ALA A 185 6.48 16.28 -1.35
N LEU A 186 6.95 15.18 -1.93
CA LEU A 186 6.12 14.01 -2.22
C LEU A 186 5.66 13.31 -0.94
N MET A 187 6.55 13.13 0.05
CA MET A 187 6.20 12.42 1.28
C MET A 187 5.13 13.16 2.09
N TYR A 188 5.08 14.50 2.03
CA TYR A 188 4.01 15.28 2.67
C TYR A 188 2.63 15.04 2.03
N LEU A 189 2.60 14.71 0.75
CA LEU A 189 1.37 14.36 0.03
C LEU A 189 1.04 12.87 0.15
N GLY A 190 2.07 12.04 0.37
CA GLY A 190 2.01 10.59 0.32
C GLY A 190 2.36 10.06 -1.06
N ALA A 191 3.05 8.92 -1.10
CA ALA A 191 3.39 8.20 -2.31
C ALA A 191 2.99 6.74 -2.19
N GLN A 192 2.54 6.18 -3.31
CA GLN A 192 2.24 4.77 -3.42
C GLN A 192 2.94 4.21 -4.66
N TRP A 193 3.77 3.19 -4.47
CA TRP A 193 4.35 2.42 -5.57
C TRP A 193 3.64 1.08 -5.68
N TYR A 194 3.38 0.65 -6.91
CA TYR A 194 2.61 -0.56 -7.19
C TYR A 194 3.40 -1.51 -8.07
N TRP A 195 3.33 -2.80 -7.76
CA TRP A 195 3.88 -3.88 -8.58
C TRP A 195 2.90 -5.04 -8.71
N SER A 196 2.75 -5.58 -9.91
CA SER A 196 1.99 -6.82 -10.16
C SER A 196 2.94 -7.95 -10.52
N GLY A 197 2.62 -9.14 -10.02
CA GLY A 197 3.41 -10.35 -10.22
C GLY A 197 2.65 -11.59 -9.79
N ASP A 198 2.49 -12.55 -10.70
CA ASP A 198 1.83 -13.85 -10.42
C ASP A 198 0.43 -13.73 -9.77
N GLY A 199 -0.37 -12.75 -10.23
CA GLY A 199 -1.71 -12.48 -9.71
C GLY A 199 -1.75 -11.77 -8.35
N ILE A 200 -0.62 -11.26 -7.88
CA ILE A 200 -0.48 -10.50 -6.64
C ILE A 200 -0.13 -9.04 -6.97
N LEU A 201 -0.81 -8.11 -6.30
CA LEU A 201 -0.50 -6.70 -6.29
C LEU A 201 0.23 -6.36 -5.00
N ALA A 202 1.49 -5.92 -5.10
CA ALA A 202 2.24 -5.35 -4.01
C ALA A 202 2.15 -3.82 -4.04
N THR A 203 1.91 -3.20 -2.89
CA THR A 203 1.77 -1.74 -2.75
C THR A 203 2.66 -1.24 -1.61
N LEU A 204 3.61 -0.37 -1.91
CA LEU A 204 4.39 0.35 -0.90
C LEU A 204 3.79 1.74 -0.70
N ASP A 205 3.21 2.00 0.47
CA ASP A 205 2.68 3.30 0.88
C ASP A 205 3.67 3.99 1.82
N VAL A 206 4.03 5.22 1.49
CA VAL A 206 4.95 6.04 2.27
C VAL A 206 4.42 7.46 2.39
N SER A 207 4.30 7.94 3.62
CA SER A 207 3.91 9.33 3.89
C SER A 207 4.59 9.86 5.15
N THR A 208 4.67 11.18 5.28
CA THR A 208 5.07 11.85 6.53
C THR A 208 3.94 12.71 7.07
N THR A 209 3.76 12.74 8.39
CA THR A 209 2.83 13.65 9.07
C THR A 209 3.53 14.91 9.58
N GLY A 210 4.76 15.18 9.14
CA GLY A 210 5.58 16.30 9.59
C GLY A 210 6.67 15.85 10.55
N ALA A 211 6.97 16.68 11.55
CA ALA A 211 8.04 16.42 12.52
C ALA A 211 7.47 16.05 13.90
N LYS A 212 8.20 15.19 14.62
CA LYS A 212 8.02 14.92 16.05
C LYS A 212 8.51 16.11 16.87
N ALA A 213 8.25 16.08 18.18
CA ALA A 213 8.64 17.15 19.10
C ALA A 213 10.16 17.40 19.15
N ASP A 214 10.97 16.40 18.83
CA ASP A 214 12.44 16.49 18.75
C ASP A 214 12.96 16.96 17.37
N GLY A 215 12.06 17.35 16.46
CA GLY A 215 12.40 17.79 15.10
C GLY A 215 12.66 16.65 14.10
N THR A 216 12.65 15.39 14.52
CA THR A 216 12.80 14.25 13.60
C THR A 216 11.52 14.03 12.79
N PRO A 217 11.59 13.52 11.55
CA PRO A 217 10.39 13.32 10.75
C PRO A 217 9.54 12.15 11.26
N HIS A 218 8.22 12.28 11.16
CA HIS A 218 7.26 11.25 11.55
C HIS A 218 6.66 10.58 10.31
N TYR A 219 7.16 9.39 9.98
CA TYR A 219 6.74 8.63 8.81
C TYR A 219 5.73 7.53 9.14
N SER A 220 4.87 7.26 8.16
CA SER A 220 4.11 6.01 8.02
C SER A 220 4.63 5.29 6.79
N VAL A 221 5.02 4.02 6.96
CA VAL A 221 5.49 3.18 5.85
C VAL A 221 4.87 1.79 5.97
N ALA A 222 4.12 1.40 4.94
CA ALA A 222 3.44 0.10 4.89
C ALA A 222 3.72 -0.58 3.55
N LEU A 223 3.87 -1.90 3.59
CA LEU A 223 3.95 -2.74 2.41
C LEU A 223 2.80 -3.75 2.45
N ASP A 224 1.90 -3.62 1.49
CA ASP A 224 0.74 -4.48 1.35
C ASP A 224 0.95 -5.45 0.18
N PHE A 225 0.44 -6.67 0.33
CA PHE A 225 0.30 -7.66 -0.72
C PHE A 225 -1.17 -8.06 -0.76
N ASP A 226 -1.77 -8.00 -1.94
CA ASP A 226 -3.16 -8.37 -2.17
C ASP A 226 -3.26 -9.33 -3.36
N ILE A 227 -4.20 -10.28 -3.32
CA ILE A 227 -4.60 -11.00 -4.53
C ILE A 227 -5.25 -10.00 -5.49
N GLU A 228 -4.63 -9.77 -6.65
CA GLU A 228 -4.98 -8.67 -7.56
C GLU A 228 -6.45 -8.75 -8.02
N LYS A 229 -6.91 -9.95 -8.38
CA LYS A 229 -8.30 -10.18 -8.79
C LYS A 229 -9.30 -9.78 -7.69
N ILE A 230 -9.00 -10.16 -6.45
CA ILE A 230 -9.84 -9.84 -5.29
C ILE A 230 -9.88 -8.33 -5.07
N GLN A 231 -8.73 -7.65 -5.19
CA GLN A 231 -8.67 -6.21 -5.03
C GLN A 231 -9.47 -5.49 -6.12
N GLN A 232 -9.39 -5.96 -7.37
CA GLN A 232 -10.21 -5.43 -8.46
C GLN A 232 -11.72 -5.64 -8.22
N GLU A 233 -12.13 -6.82 -7.73
CA GLU A 233 -13.53 -7.09 -7.38
C GLU A 233 -14.03 -6.17 -6.25
N ILE A 234 -13.21 -5.94 -5.21
CA ILE A 234 -13.55 -5.00 -4.12
C ILE A 234 -13.71 -3.58 -4.68
N LEU A 235 -12.75 -3.12 -5.50
CA LEU A 235 -12.80 -1.79 -6.11
C LEU A 235 -14.05 -1.62 -6.98
N GLN A 236 -14.38 -2.62 -7.81
CA GLN A 236 -15.58 -2.59 -8.64
C GLN A 236 -16.87 -2.52 -7.79
N ARG A 237 -16.98 -3.35 -6.75
CA ARG A 237 -18.15 -3.33 -5.84
C ARG A 237 -18.30 -1.99 -5.13
N ASN A 238 -17.19 -1.37 -4.73
CA ASN A 238 -17.20 -0.06 -4.11
C ASN A 238 -17.71 1.01 -5.10
N VAL A 239 -17.22 0.98 -6.35
CA VAL A 239 -17.70 1.89 -7.41
C VAL A 239 -19.19 1.69 -7.68
N GLU A 240 -19.66 0.45 -7.78
CA GLU A 240 -21.08 0.13 -7.98
C GLU A 240 -21.95 0.61 -6.81
N TYR A 241 -21.47 0.46 -5.58
CA TYR A 241 -22.15 0.98 -4.40
C TYR A 241 -22.22 2.51 -4.40
N GLU A 242 -21.10 3.20 -4.64
CA GLU A 242 -21.05 4.66 -4.75
C GLU A 242 -21.97 5.19 -5.86
N ASN A 243 -22.00 4.51 -7.01
CA ASN A 243 -22.86 4.86 -8.13
C ASN A 243 -24.34 4.73 -7.77
N ARG A 244 -24.74 3.65 -7.08
CA ARG A 244 -26.11 3.50 -6.59
C ARG A 244 -26.50 4.60 -5.61
N GLN A 245 -25.61 4.95 -4.68
CA GLN A 245 -25.85 6.04 -3.72
C GLN A 245 -26.04 7.36 -4.44
N GLN A 246 -25.15 7.71 -5.39
CA GLN A 246 -25.23 8.97 -6.12
C GLN A 246 -26.44 9.04 -7.08
N ALA A 247 -26.79 7.93 -7.73
CA ALA A 247 -28.01 7.84 -8.52
C ALA A 247 -29.26 8.07 -7.65
N GLY A 248 -29.26 7.58 -6.40
CA GLY A 248 -30.30 7.87 -5.40
C GLY A 248 -30.44 9.36 -5.05
N TYR A 249 -29.38 10.16 -5.24
CA TYR A 249 -29.38 11.62 -5.11
C TYR A 249 -29.65 12.36 -6.44
N GLY A 250 -30.05 11.65 -7.50
CA GLY A 250 -30.37 12.23 -8.81
C GLY A 250 -29.16 12.56 -9.68
N VAL A 251 -27.97 12.01 -9.37
CA VAL A 251 -26.79 12.17 -10.24
C VAL A 251 -26.92 11.25 -11.46
N ASP A 252 -26.82 11.82 -12.66
CA ASP A 252 -26.65 11.05 -13.89
C ASP A 252 -25.24 10.44 -13.94
N ILE A 253 -25.15 9.16 -13.60
CA ILE A 253 -23.89 8.42 -13.53
C ILE A 253 -23.22 8.33 -14.91
N ALA A 254 -23.99 8.14 -15.98
CA ALA A 254 -23.44 7.99 -17.33
C ALA A 254 -22.83 9.31 -17.82
N ALA A 255 -23.54 10.43 -17.62
CA ALA A 255 -23.02 11.75 -17.96
C ALA A 255 -21.79 12.13 -17.11
N ARG A 256 -21.82 11.82 -15.80
CA ARG A 256 -20.68 12.04 -14.90
C ARG A 256 -19.45 11.23 -15.35
N ASP A 257 -19.62 9.95 -15.64
CA ASP A 257 -18.52 9.04 -16.01
C ASP A 257 -17.93 9.42 -17.36
N LYS A 258 -18.77 9.82 -18.32
CA LYS A 258 -18.30 10.38 -19.59
C LYS A 258 -17.44 11.62 -19.35
N LYS A 259 -17.91 12.57 -18.55
CA LYS A 259 -17.16 13.79 -18.24
C LYS A 259 -15.83 13.50 -17.54
N ILE A 260 -15.83 12.62 -16.53
CA ILE A 260 -14.62 12.22 -15.80
C ILE A 260 -13.61 11.60 -16.77
N ARG A 261 -14.06 10.73 -17.67
CA ARG A 261 -13.20 10.09 -18.68
C ARG A 261 -12.58 11.12 -19.63
N GLU A 262 -13.38 12.05 -20.15
CA GLU A 262 -12.90 13.12 -21.04
C GLU A 262 -11.88 14.04 -20.33
N GLU A 263 -12.16 14.43 -19.08
CA GLU A 263 -11.24 15.24 -18.26
C GLU A 263 -9.92 14.47 -17.98
N GLN A 264 -10.01 13.19 -17.66
CA GLN A 264 -8.85 12.33 -17.40
C GLN A 264 -8.01 12.12 -18.67
N GLU A 265 -8.64 11.86 -19.82
CA GLU A 265 -7.95 11.72 -21.09
C GLU A 265 -7.23 13.02 -21.48
N ALA A 266 -7.88 14.17 -21.33
CA ALA A 266 -7.27 15.46 -21.60
C ALA A 266 -6.09 15.74 -20.64
N ARG A 267 -6.23 15.37 -19.36
CA ARG A 267 -5.14 15.49 -18.38
C ARG A 267 -3.97 14.57 -18.76
N ASN A 268 -4.23 13.31 -19.08
CA ASN A 268 -3.20 12.35 -19.46
C ASN A 268 -2.40 12.83 -20.67
N ARG A 269 -3.07 13.35 -21.72
CA ARG A 269 -2.38 13.92 -22.88
C ARG A 269 -1.42 15.04 -22.50
N ARG A 270 -1.85 15.98 -21.64
CA ARG A 270 -0.97 17.06 -21.15
C ARG A 270 0.22 16.53 -20.36
N LEU A 271 0.00 15.53 -19.51
CA LEU A 271 1.08 14.90 -18.73
C LEU A 271 2.08 14.18 -19.64
N GLU A 272 1.61 13.44 -20.64
CA GLU A 272 2.42 12.73 -21.63
C GLU A 272 3.24 13.70 -22.49
N GLU A 273 2.63 14.77 -23.00
CA GLU A 273 3.31 15.84 -23.74
C GLU A 273 4.39 16.52 -22.89
N ASN A 274 4.08 16.82 -21.62
CA ASN A 274 5.03 17.42 -20.70
C ASN A 274 6.20 16.47 -20.38
N ALA A 275 5.93 15.17 -20.24
CA ALA A 275 6.96 14.17 -20.03
C ALA A 275 7.93 14.11 -21.22
N ILE A 276 7.38 14.06 -22.44
CA ILE A 276 8.18 14.07 -23.68
C ILE A 276 9.04 15.34 -23.75
N LYS A 277 8.47 16.53 -23.45
CA LYS A 277 9.21 17.80 -23.43
C LYS A 277 10.37 17.81 -22.42
N ARG A 278 10.25 17.07 -21.32
CA ARG A 278 11.30 16.94 -20.29
C ARG A 278 12.30 15.82 -20.58
N GLY A 279 12.11 15.06 -21.67
CA GLY A 279 12.95 13.91 -22.03
C GLY A 279 12.60 12.61 -21.32
N ASP A 280 11.47 12.57 -20.61
CA ASP A 280 10.92 11.35 -19.99
C ASP A 280 10.11 10.53 -20.99
N LYS A 281 9.93 9.23 -20.71
CA LYS A 281 9.20 8.30 -21.58
C LYS A 281 7.77 8.12 -21.13
N VAL A 282 6.88 7.95 -22.11
CA VAL A 282 5.53 7.43 -21.93
C VAL A 282 5.56 5.92 -22.14
N LEU A 283 5.11 5.18 -21.14
CA LEU A 283 5.01 3.73 -21.20
C LEU A 283 3.68 3.31 -21.85
N PRO A 284 3.67 2.22 -22.63
CA PRO A 284 2.45 1.76 -23.27
C PRO A 284 1.41 1.36 -22.21
N LYS A 285 0.15 1.67 -22.51
CA LYS A 285 -0.97 1.04 -21.83
C LYS A 285 -1.05 -0.41 -22.34
N SER A 286 -0.60 -1.36 -21.54
CA SER A 286 -0.74 -2.80 -21.83
C SER A 286 -2.20 -3.08 -22.20
N SER A 287 -2.39 -3.62 -23.40
CA SER A 287 -3.64 -4.19 -23.92
C SER A 287 -3.94 -5.53 -23.26
#